data_AF-A0A0Q1HKR4-F1
#
_entry.id   AF-A0A0Q1HKR4-F1
#
_cell.length_a   1.000
_cell.length_b   1.000
_cell.length_c   1.000
_cell.angle_alpha   90.00
_cell.angle_beta   90.00
_cell.angle_gamma   90.00
#
_symmetry.space_group_name_H-M   'P 1'
#
loop_
_entity.id
_entity.type
_entity.pdbx_description
1 polymer ?
#
loop_
_entity_poly.entity_id
_entity_poly.type
_entity_poly.pdbx_seq_one_letter_code
_entity_poly.pdbx_strand_id
1 'polypeptide(L)'
;MIEVNEFPENLNEKYSGSEFDYEDTTQEADNFLTDFFDWFFKKLGSWFGIDISPFWAIVIKWTVYAIFGGIAIYLLVRLLTGEKASGIRARGGETRNQIKIEETHIKELDLNKFINEAIANGNYRNAIRYLYLNSLKKLSAAGKIDWDFQKTNGDYYREIKDAALKDQFQKVSYLYDYVWYGEFAIDEFAFAKAKQQFELLNKKAA
;
A
#
# COMPACT_ATOMS: atom_id res chain seq x y z
N MET A 1 58.66 16.25 13.92
CA MET A 1 58.72 15.37 15.12
C MET A 1 57.27 15.09 15.49
N ILE A 2 56.89 13.83 15.67
CA ILE A 2 55.52 13.46 16.07
C ILE A 2 55.54 13.35 17.59
N GLU A 3 54.75 14.17 18.28
CA GLU A 3 54.51 14.02 19.71
C GLU A 3 53.62 12.80 19.92
N VAL A 4 54.15 11.80 20.60
CA VAL A 4 53.40 10.63 21.06
C VAL A 4 52.81 11.01 22.41
N ASN A 5 51.49 11.20 22.46
CA ASN A 5 50.78 11.36 23.72
C ASN A 5 50.68 10.00 24.41
N GLU A 6 51.28 9.88 25.58
CA GLU A 6 51.16 8.70 26.43
C GLU A 6 49.81 8.70 27.15
N PHE A 7 49.23 7.51 27.30
CA PHE A 7 47.98 7.37 28.04
C PHE A 7 48.21 7.66 29.53
N PRO A 8 47.28 8.37 30.20
CA PRO A 8 47.38 8.60 31.64
C PRO A 8 47.32 7.26 32.39
N GLU A 9 48.17 7.06 33.40
CA GLU A 9 48.31 5.77 34.10
C GLU A 9 47.06 5.32 34.88
N ASN A 10 46.13 6.24 35.16
CA ASN A 10 44.99 6.01 36.05
C ASN A 10 43.65 5.73 35.32
N LEU A 11 43.70 5.13 34.13
CA LEU A 11 42.49 4.78 33.37
C LEU A 11 41.55 3.86 34.18
N ASN A 12 42.08 2.86 34.88
CA ASN A 12 41.26 1.90 35.64
C ASN A 12 40.46 2.56 36.77
N GLU A 13 41.01 3.54 37.47
CA GLU A 13 40.26 4.29 38.49
C GLU A 13 39.19 5.18 37.84
N LYS A 14 39.55 5.87 36.75
CA LYS A 14 38.66 6.80 36.05
C LYS A 14 37.42 6.13 35.46
N TYR A 15 37.52 4.87 35.05
CA TYR A 15 36.44 4.12 34.39
C TYR A 15 35.90 2.95 35.24
N SER A 16 35.99 3.05 36.57
CA SER A 16 35.48 2.05 37.52
C SER A 16 34.10 2.37 38.11
N GLY A 17 33.49 3.49 37.70
CA GLY A 17 32.15 3.87 38.12
C GLY A 17 31.08 2.89 37.61
N SER A 18 29.94 2.82 38.30
CA SER A 18 28.79 1.99 37.91
C SER A 18 28.22 2.33 36.52
N GLU A 19 28.59 3.48 35.96
CA GLU A 19 28.28 3.89 34.59
C GLU A 19 29.08 3.13 33.51
N PHE A 20 30.11 2.38 33.91
CA PHE A 20 30.98 1.57 33.06
C PHE A 20 30.80 0.06 33.30
N ASP A 21 29.78 -0.33 34.08
CA ASP A 21 29.38 -1.71 34.25
C ASP A 21 28.49 -2.14 33.07
N TYR A 22 29.11 -2.77 32.08
CA TYR A 22 28.45 -3.30 30.88
C TYR A 22 28.14 -4.80 31.03
N GLU A 23 27.85 -5.29 32.24
CA GLU A 23 27.07 -6.51 32.34
C GLU A 23 25.70 -6.24 31.71
N ASP A 24 25.51 -6.76 30.50
CA ASP A 24 24.19 -6.87 29.88
C ASP A 24 23.28 -7.57 30.90
N THR A 25 22.46 -6.80 31.62
CA THR A 25 21.21 -7.31 32.14
C THR A 25 20.40 -7.71 30.92
N THR A 26 20.62 -8.94 30.47
CA THR A 26 19.67 -9.69 29.66
C THR A 26 18.42 -9.79 30.53
N GLN A 27 17.64 -8.71 30.59
CA GLN A 27 16.24 -8.81 30.89
C GLN A 27 15.73 -9.82 29.87
N GLU A 28 15.49 -11.05 30.34
CA GLU A 28 14.76 -12.06 29.59
C GLU A 28 13.59 -11.32 28.95
N ALA A 29 13.59 -11.24 27.61
CA ALA A 29 12.68 -10.38 26.87
C ALA A 29 11.28 -10.49 27.49
N ASP A 30 10.80 -9.38 28.06
CA ASP A 30 9.63 -9.35 28.92
C ASP A 30 8.54 -10.25 28.33
N ASN A 31 8.28 -11.35 29.03
CA ASN A 31 7.31 -12.37 28.65
C ASN A 31 5.88 -11.85 28.92
N PHE A 32 5.59 -10.62 28.52
CA PHE A 32 4.34 -9.91 28.76
C PHE A 32 3.12 -10.76 28.39
N LEU A 33 3.23 -11.55 27.32
CA LEU A 33 2.19 -12.50 26.92
C LEU A 33 2.05 -13.66 27.92
N THR A 34 3.14 -14.26 28.35
CA THR A 34 3.12 -15.35 29.35
C THR A 34 2.56 -14.85 30.68
N ASP A 35 2.99 -13.67 31.14
CA ASP A 35 2.52 -13.07 32.38
C ASP A 35 1.03 -12.72 32.33
N PHE A 36 0.57 -12.19 31.19
CA PHE A 36 -0.85 -11.96 30.94
C PHE A 36 -1.67 -13.25 31.00
N PHE A 37 -1.21 -14.33 30.34
CA PHE A 37 -1.92 -15.61 30.36
C PHE A 37 -1.93 -16.24 31.75
N ASP A 38 -0.82 -16.19 32.48
CA ASP A 38 -0.73 -16.74 33.83
C ASP A 38 -1.66 -15.99 34.80
N TRP A 39 -1.75 -14.66 34.70
CA TRP A 39 -2.73 -13.87 35.43
C TRP A 39 -4.17 -14.23 35.03
N PHE A 40 -4.46 -14.33 33.73
CA PHE A 40 -5.78 -14.63 33.19
C PHE A 40 -6.30 -15.98 33.66
N PHE A 41 -5.48 -17.04 33.57
CA PHE A 41 -5.87 -18.38 34.00
C PHE A 41 -6.01 -18.50 35.51
N LYS A 42 -5.18 -17.80 36.30
CA LYS A 42 -5.36 -17.72 37.77
C LYS A 42 -6.70 -17.09 38.14
N LYS A 43 -7.08 -16.00 37.46
CA LYS A 43 -8.39 -15.34 37.69
C LYS A 43 -9.55 -16.21 37.26
N LEU A 44 -9.44 -16.90 36.12
CA LEU A 44 -10.44 -17.81 35.62
C LEU A 44 -10.67 -18.99 36.60
N GLY A 45 -9.60 -19.63 37.05
CA GLY A 45 -9.68 -20.72 38.04
C GLY A 45 -10.35 -20.27 39.34
N SER A 46 -10.02 -19.07 39.81
CA SER A 46 -10.64 -18.47 41.01
C SER A 46 -12.14 -18.19 40.85
N TRP A 47 -12.64 -17.88 39.65
CA TRP A 47 -14.06 -17.62 39.41
C TRP A 47 -14.90 -18.89 39.28
N PHE A 48 -14.31 -19.97 38.77
CA PHE A 48 -15.02 -21.24 38.59
C PHE A 48 -14.80 -22.23 39.75
N GLY A 49 -13.86 -21.95 40.67
CA GLY A 49 -13.58 -22.82 41.82
C GLY A 49 -13.04 -24.19 41.44
N ILE A 50 -12.39 -24.29 40.27
CA ILE A 50 -11.90 -25.55 39.71
C ILE A 50 -10.40 -25.68 39.98
N ASP A 51 -10.02 -26.72 40.73
CA ASP A 51 -8.62 -27.15 40.84
C ASP A 51 -8.20 -27.86 39.55
N ILE A 52 -7.60 -27.09 38.63
CA ILE A 52 -7.07 -27.62 37.38
C ILE A 52 -5.73 -28.32 37.70
N SER A 53 -5.71 -29.65 37.61
CA SER A 53 -4.47 -30.41 37.74
C SER A 53 -3.41 -29.94 36.73
N PRO A 54 -2.10 -30.00 37.06
CA PRO A 54 -1.01 -29.53 36.19
C PRO A 54 -1.07 -30.08 34.76
N PHE A 55 -1.55 -31.32 34.60
CA PHE A 55 -1.77 -31.94 33.29
C PHE A 55 -2.81 -31.17 32.46
N TRP A 56 -3.96 -30.84 33.05
CA TRP A 56 -5.04 -30.11 32.39
C TRP A 56 -4.67 -28.67 32.09
N ALA A 57 -3.86 -28.02 32.95
CA ALA A 57 -3.37 -26.67 32.69
C ALA A 57 -2.51 -26.60 31.42
N ILE A 58 -1.62 -27.59 31.22
CA ILE A 58 -0.80 -27.70 30.01
C ILE A 58 -1.68 -27.95 28.78
N VAL A 59 -2.64 -28.88 28.87
CA VAL A 59 -3.55 -29.21 27.76
C VAL A 59 -4.37 -27.99 27.33
N ILE A 60 -4.94 -27.24 28.29
CA ILE A 60 -5.72 -26.04 28.03
C ILE A 60 -4.85 -24.96 27.38
N LYS A 61 -3.63 -24.72 27.89
CA LYS A 61 -2.70 -23.73 27.33
C LYS A 61 -2.42 -23.99 25.85
N TRP A 62 -2.04 -25.21 25.49
CA TRP A 62 -1.77 -25.59 24.10
C TRP A 62 -3.03 -25.56 23.22
N THR A 63 -4.18 -25.91 23.78
CA THR A 63 -5.47 -25.83 23.07
C THR A 63 -5.82 -24.39 22.73
N VAL A 64 -5.66 -23.46 23.68
CA VAL A 64 -5.88 -22.02 23.46
C VAL A 64 -4.91 -21.49 22.41
N TYR A 65 -3.63 -21.81 22.48
CA TYR A 65 -2.65 -21.43 21.45
C TYR A 65 -2.99 -21.98 20.06
N ALA A 66 -3.44 -23.23 19.97
CA ALA A 66 -3.86 -23.81 18.70
C ALA A 66 -5.09 -23.11 18.12
N ILE A 67 -6.07 -22.75 18.96
CA ILE A 67 -7.27 -22.00 18.53
C ILE A 67 -6.88 -20.61 18.04
N PHE A 68 -6.11 -19.84 18.82
CA PHE A 68 -5.67 -18.50 18.41
C PHE A 68 -4.78 -18.53 17.18
N GLY A 69 -3.86 -19.50 17.08
CA GLY A 69 -3.03 -19.72 15.90
C GLY A 69 -3.88 -20.06 14.68
N GLY A 70 -4.86 -20.95 14.81
CA GLY A 70 -5.81 -21.29 13.75
C GLY A 70 -6.67 -20.11 13.31
N ILE A 71 -7.17 -19.31 14.25
CA ILE A 71 -7.90 -18.07 13.95
C ILE A 71 -6.99 -17.06 13.25
N ALA A 72 -5.76 -16.88 13.71
CA ALA A 72 -4.80 -15.98 13.08
C ALA A 72 -4.49 -16.41 11.65
N ILE A 73 -4.23 -17.70 11.41
CA ILE A 73 -4.01 -18.25 10.06
C ILE A 73 -5.27 -18.09 9.21
N TYR A 74 -6.46 -18.40 9.74
CA TYR A 74 -7.72 -18.20 9.03
C TYR A 74 -7.94 -16.74 8.66
N LEU A 75 -7.67 -15.80 9.57
CA LEU A 75 -7.77 -14.37 9.32
C LEU A 75 -6.72 -13.91 8.30
N LEU A 76 -5.50 -14.43 8.35
CA LEU A 76 -4.46 -14.15 7.36
C LEU A 76 -4.87 -14.66 5.97
N VAL A 77 -5.31 -15.91 5.85
CA VAL A 77 -5.82 -16.47 4.59
C VAL A 77 -7.03 -15.68 4.10
N ARG A 78 -7.99 -15.37 4.98
CA ARG A 78 -9.15 -14.56 4.62
C ARG A 78 -8.78 -13.13 4.22
N LEU A 79 -7.74 -12.54 4.81
CA LEU A 79 -7.23 -11.22 4.46
C LEU A 79 -6.51 -11.23 3.11
N LEU A 80 -5.77 -12.30 2.81
CA LEU A 80 -4.98 -12.43 1.57
C LEU A 80 -5.82 -12.96 0.39
N THR A 81 -6.83 -13.78 0.64
CA THR A 81 -7.70 -14.40 -0.37
C THR A 81 -9.05 -13.70 -0.48
N GLY A 82 -9.45 -12.89 0.50
CA GLY A 82 -10.68 -12.10 0.44
C GLY A 82 -10.51 -10.91 -0.50
N GLU A 83 -11.13 -10.98 -1.69
CA GLU A 83 -11.25 -9.91 -2.70
C GLU A 83 -11.98 -8.63 -2.21
N LYS A 84 -12.03 -8.37 -0.89
CA LYS A 84 -12.76 -7.24 -0.28
C LYS A 84 -12.06 -6.64 0.94
N ALA A 85 -10.73 -6.65 0.97
CA ALA A 85 -9.96 -5.85 1.93
C ALA A 85 -9.69 -4.43 1.38
N SER A 86 -10.72 -3.73 0.88
CA SER A 86 -10.58 -2.36 0.37
C SER A 86 -10.60 -1.28 1.46
N GLY A 87 -10.68 -1.65 2.75
CA GLY A 87 -10.88 -0.70 3.84
C GLY A 87 -9.64 -0.24 4.61
N ILE A 88 -8.47 -0.88 4.45
CA ILE A 88 -7.30 -0.61 5.33
C ILE A 88 -6.04 -0.18 4.55
N ARG A 89 -6.06 -0.14 3.22
CA ARG A 89 -4.88 0.33 2.46
C ARG A 89 -4.96 1.83 2.19
N ALA A 90 -4.90 2.62 3.26
CA ALA A 90 -4.53 4.02 3.16
C ALA A 90 -3.01 4.15 3.28
N ARG A 91 -2.42 4.78 2.25
CA ARG A 91 -1.11 5.46 2.25
C ARG A 91 0.14 4.58 2.18
N GLY A 92 0.80 4.65 1.02
CA GLY A 92 2.24 4.46 0.86
C GLY A 92 2.70 3.01 0.80
N GLY A 93 3.23 2.61 -0.36
CA GLY A 93 4.03 1.39 -0.46
C GLY A 93 3.72 0.53 -1.67
N GLU A 94 4.67 0.53 -2.59
CA GLU A 94 4.90 -0.48 -3.64
C GLU A 94 4.03 -0.37 -4.91
N THR A 95 4.45 0.53 -5.80
CA THR A 95 5.17 0.22 -7.06
C THR A 95 5.14 -1.21 -7.63
N ARG A 96 4.09 -2.00 -7.45
CA ARG A 96 3.85 -3.19 -8.29
C ARG A 96 2.88 -2.75 -9.38
N ASN A 97 3.39 -2.68 -10.61
CA ASN A 97 2.73 -2.16 -11.82
C ASN A 97 2.85 -0.65 -12.08
N GLN A 98 3.97 0.00 -11.69
CA GLN A 98 4.39 1.14 -12.50
C GLN A 98 4.84 0.59 -13.85
N ILE A 99 3.91 0.54 -14.80
CA ILE A 99 4.25 0.43 -16.21
C ILE A 99 5.20 1.61 -16.46
N LYS A 100 6.50 1.31 -16.56
CA LYS A 100 7.44 2.19 -17.26
C LYS A 100 6.95 2.14 -18.69
N ILE A 101 6.06 3.07 -19.03
CA ILE A 101 5.66 3.30 -20.41
C ILE A 101 6.90 3.90 -21.04
N GLU A 102 7.82 3.04 -21.47
CA GLU A 102 8.85 3.41 -22.40
C GLU A 102 8.17 3.81 -23.70
N GLU A 103 8.71 4.85 -24.31
CA GLU A 103 8.08 5.84 -25.17
C GLU A 103 7.53 5.33 -26.51
N THR A 104 7.58 4.02 -26.75
CA THR A 104 7.38 3.43 -28.08
C THR A 104 6.15 2.53 -28.23
N HIS A 105 5.49 2.08 -27.15
CA HIS A 105 4.55 0.96 -27.23
C HIS A 105 3.13 1.16 -26.68
N ILE A 106 2.63 2.40 -26.48
CA ILE A 106 1.21 2.59 -26.06
C ILE A 106 0.22 1.92 -27.04
N LYS A 107 0.61 1.87 -28.32
CA LYS A 107 -0.20 1.27 -29.40
C LYS A 107 -0.31 -0.26 -29.25
N GLU A 108 0.70 -0.92 -28.71
CA GLU A 108 0.75 -2.38 -28.54
C GLU A 108 0.22 -2.83 -27.17
N LEU A 109 0.17 -1.91 -26.21
CA LEU A 109 -0.27 -2.22 -24.85
C LEU A 109 -1.78 -2.50 -24.78
N ASP A 110 -2.17 -3.62 -24.17
CA ASP A 110 -3.56 -3.92 -23.83
C ASP A 110 -3.97 -3.16 -22.56
N LEU A 111 -4.32 -1.89 -22.76
CA LEU A 111 -4.76 -1.01 -21.68
C LEU A 111 -6.05 -1.48 -21.02
N ASN A 112 -6.90 -2.26 -21.70
CA ASN A 112 -8.15 -2.75 -21.10
C ASN A 112 -7.88 -3.75 -19.98
N LYS A 113 -6.89 -4.63 -20.18
CA LYS A 113 -6.44 -5.56 -19.12
C LYS A 113 -5.97 -4.78 -17.88
N PHE A 114 -5.12 -3.77 -18.06
CA PHE A 114 -4.61 -2.95 -16.96
C PHE A 114 -5.69 -2.14 -16.25
N ILE A 115 -6.66 -1.59 -16.99
CA ILE A 115 -7.83 -0.90 -16.41
C ILE A 115 -8.61 -1.86 -15.51
N ASN A 116 -8.93 -3.05 -16.01
CA ASN A 116 -9.72 -4.03 -15.27
C ASN A 116 -8.99 -4.52 -14.01
N GLU A 117 -7.69 -4.80 -14.13
CA GLU A 117 -6.85 -5.19 -12.99
C GLU A 117 -6.77 -4.08 -11.93
N ALA A 118 -6.60 -2.82 -12.35
CA ALA A 118 -6.57 -1.70 -11.43
C ALA A 118 -7.91 -1.50 -10.70
N ILE A 119 -9.03 -1.67 -11.39
CA ILE A 119 -10.38 -1.62 -10.81
C ILE A 119 -10.58 -2.76 -9.81
N ALA A 120 -10.25 -3.99 -10.19
CA ALA A 120 -10.41 -5.16 -9.33
C ALA A 120 -9.59 -5.05 -8.03
N ASN A 121 -8.41 -4.43 -8.11
CA ASN A 121 -7.55 -4.18 -6.96
C ASN A 121 -7.91 -2.92 -6.15
N GLY A 122 -8.99 -2.21 -6.50
CA GLY A 122 -9.36 -0.94 -5.87
C GLY A 122 -8.35 0.20 -6.08
N ASN A 123 -7.42 0.04 -7.03
CA ASN A 123 -6.41 1.01 -7.36
C ASN A 123 -6.96 2.00 -8.41
N TYR A 124 -7.89 2.83 -7.97
CA TYR A 124 -8.59 3.77 -8.83
C TYR A 124 -7.65 4.83 -9.43
N ARG A 125 -6.57 5.20 -8.75
CA ARG A 125 -5.54 6.12 -9.29
C ARG A 125 -4.90 5.57 -10.55
N ASN A 126 -4.45 4.31 -10.52
CA ASN A 126 -3.91 3.66 -11.71
C ASN A 126 -4.99 3.44 -12.78
N ALA A 127 -6.22 3.10 -12.38
CA ALA A 127 -7.33 2.97 -13.32
C ALA A 127 -7.58 4.29 -14.09
N ILE A 128 -7.56 5.45 -13.42
CA ILE A 128 -7.64 6.77 -14.07
C ILE A 128 -6.49 6.99 -15.04
N ARG A 129 -5.25 6.67 -14.64
CA ARG A 129 -4.08 6.77 -15.53
C ARG A 129 -4.26 5.94 -16.79
N TYR A 130 -4.67 4.68 -16.66
CA TYR A 130 -4.84 3.79 -17.81
C TYR A 130 -6.04 4.18 -18.69
N LEU A 131 -7.14 4.68 -18.11
CA LEU A 131 -8.27 5.24 -18.85
C LEU A 131 -7.85 6.46 -19.69
N TYR A 132 -7.01 7.34 -19.14
CA TYR A 132 -6.49 8.51 -19.84
C TYR A 132 -5.62 8.09 -21.04
N LEU A 133 -4.68 7.19 -20.82
CA LEU A 133 -3.81 6.63 -21.87
C LEU A 133 -4.63 5.94 -22.98
N ASN A 134 -5.68 5.20 -22.61
CA ASN A 134 -6.56 4.54 -23.59
C ASN A 134 -7.32 5.57 -24.42
N SER A 135 -7.70 6.70 -23.81
CA SER A 135 -8.38 7.78 -24.51
C SER A 135 -7.46 8.49 -25.50
N LEU A 136 -6.20 8.75 -25.13
CA LEU A 136 -5.19 9.27 -26.06
C LEU A 136 -4.95 8.30 -27.23
N LYS A 137 -4.83 6.99 -26.94
CA LYS A 137 -4.69 5.95 -27.97
C LYS A 137 -5.84 5.97 -28.96
N LYS A 138 -7.09 6.09 -28.49
CA LYS A 138 -8.29 6.16 -29.34
C LYS A 138 -8.37 7.45 -30.15
N LEU A 139 -8.07 8.60 -29.54
CA LEU A 139 -8.02 9.89 -30.24
C LEU A 139 -6.97 9.88 -31.35
N SER A 140 -5.82 9.27 -31.10
CA SER A 140 -4.76 9.11 -32.09
C SER A 140 -5.17 8.16 -33.22
N ALA A 141 -5.80 7.02 -32.90
CA ALA A 141 -6.34 6.11 -33.90
C ALA A 141 -7.43 6.77 -34.77
N ALA A 142 -8.21 7.69 -34.21
CA ALA A 142 -9.22 8.48 -34.92
C ALA A 142 -8.66 9.72 -35.64
N GLY A 143 -7.34 9.92 -35.63
CA GLY A 143 -6.66 11.05 -36.28
C GLY A 143 -7.01 12.41 -35.68
N LYS A 144 -7.51 12.46 -34.44
CA LYS A 144 -7.87 13.71 -33.73
C LYS A 144 -6.66 14.37 -33.08
N ILE A 145 -5.65 13.57 -32.74
CA ILE A 145 -4.37 13.99 -32.19
C ILE A 145 -3.26 13.15 -32.82
N ASP A 146 -2.04 13.67 -32.78
CA ASP A 146 -0.83 12.92 -33.07
C ASP A 146 -0.12 12.57 -31.76
N TRP A 147 -0.13 11.29 -31.39
CA TRP A 147 0.37 10.85 -30.09
C TRP A 147 1.90 10.94 -30.01
N ASP A 148 2.38 11.62 -28.96
CA ASP A 148 3.79 11.73 -28.60
C ASP A 148 3.91 11.80 -27.07
N PHE A 149 4.81 11.01 -26.49
CA PHE A 149 5.00 10.97 -25.04
C PHE A 149 5.51 12.30 -24.44
N GLN A 150 6.20 13.14 -25.24
CA GLN A 150 6.72 14.44 -24.80
C GLN A 150 5.63 15.51 -24.75
N LYS A 151 4.51 15.28 -25.43
CA LYS A 151 3.40 16.24 -25.49
C LYS A 151 2.67 16.31 -24.15
N THR A 152 2.37 17.53 -23.74
CA THR A 152 1.53 17.83 -22.59
C THR A 152 0.05 17.67 -22.94
N ASN A 153 -0.80 17.60 -21.92
CA ASN A 153 -2.26 17.67 -22.12
C ASN A 153 -2.68 18.96 -22.86
N GLY A 154 -1.95 20.05 -22.64
CA GLY A 154 -2.18 21.32 -23.34
C GLY A 154 -1.84 21.24 -24.83
N ASP A 155 -0.81 20.47 -25.21
CA ASP A 155 -0.46 20.23 -26.62
C ASP A 155 -1.59 19.47 -27.32
N TYR A 156 -2.03 18.36 -26.73
CA TYR A 156 -3.14 17.58 -27.25
C TYR A 156 -4.44 18.37 -27.35
N TYR A 157 -4.73 19.21 -26.35
CA TYR A 157 -5.89 20.09 -26.38
C TYR A 157 -5.87 21.04 -27.58
N ARG A 158 -4.69 21.53 -28.00
CA ARG A 158 -4.55 22.43 -29.15
C ARG A 158 -4.75 21.73 -30.50
N GLU A 159 -4.45 20.44 -30.58
CA GLU A 159 -4.62 19.64 -31.81
C GLU A 159 -6.09 19.33 -32.11
N ILE A 160 -6.92 19.18 -31.06
CA ILE A 160 -8.33 18.86 -31.20
C ILE A 160 -9.09 20.07 -31.78
N LYS A 161 -9.66 19.88 -32.97
CA LYS A 161 -10.41 20.91 -33.71
C LYS A 161 -11.89 21.00 -33.34
N ASP A 162 -12.53 19.87 -33.06
CA ASP A 162 -13.96 19.82 -32.73
C ASP A 162 -14.21 20.38 -31.32
N ALA A 163 -15.03 21.42 -31.21
CA ALA A 163 -15.26 22.11 -29.94
C ALA A 163 -15.89 21.20 -28.86
N ALA A 164 -16.86 20.36 -29.25
CA ALA A 164 -17.56 19.49 -28.31
C ALA A 164 -16.66 18.35 -27.78
N LEU A 165 -15.73 17.87 -28.61
CA LEU A 165 -14.69 16.91 -28.23
C LEU A 165 -13.63 17.58 -27.36
N LYS A 166 -13.23 18.79 -27.71
CA LYS A 166 -12.24 19.61 -27.00
C LYS A 166 -12.67 19.92 -25.56
N ASP A 167 -13.92 20.33 -25.37
CA ASP A 167 -14.51 20.55 -24.04
C ASP A 167 -14.53 19.27 -23.20
N GLN A 168 -14.85 18.13 -23.83
CA GLN A 168 -14.85 16.87 -23.14
C GLN A 168 -13.43 16.44 -22.77
N PHE A 169 -12.47 16.61 -23.67
CA PHE A 169 -11.06 16.31 -23.44
C PHE A 169 -10.52 17.12 -22.26
N GLN A 170 -10.83 18.41 -22.19
CA GLN A 170 -10.41 19.26 -21.06
C GLN A 170 -10.87 18.72 -19.71
N LYS A 171 -12.10 18.21 -19.60
CA LYS A 171 -12.63 17.63 -18.36
C LYS A 171 -11.85 16.41 -17.91
N VAL A 172 -11.55 15.49 -18.83
CA VAL A 172 -10.79 14.27 -18.48
C VAL A 172 -9.31 14.54 -18.28
N SER A 173 -8.71 15.51 -18.98
CA SER A 173 -7.34 15.96 -18.70
C SER A 173 -7.25 16.59 -17.31
N TYR A 174 -8.20 17.44 -16.93
CA TYR A 174 -8.24 18.01 -15.57
C TYR A 174 -8.33 16.92 -14.49
N LEU A 175 -9.21 15.94 -14.69
CA LEU A 175 -9.36 14.82 -13.78
C LEU A 175 -8.08 13.98 -13.69
N TYR A 176 -7.45 13.70 -14.82
CA TYR A 176 -6.17 13.00 -14.87
C TYR A 176 -5.09 13.78 -14.11
N ASP A 177 -4.94 15.08 -14.37
CA ASP A 177 -3.94 15.91 -13.72
C ASP A 177 -4.16 15.99 -12.20
N TYR A 178 -5.42 16.15 -11.78
CA TYR A 178 -5.81 16.16 -10.38
C TYR A 178 -5.44 14.82 -9.70
N VAL A 179 -5.92 13.69 -10.21
CA VAL A 179 -5.73 12.38 -9.56
C VAL A 179 -4.29 11.87 -9.69
N TRP A 180 -3.67 12.07 -10.85
CA TRP A 180 -2.35 11.54 -11.13
C TRP A 180 -1.24 12.46 -10.63
N TYR A 181 -1.16 13.71 -11.06
CA TYR A 181 -0.08 14.61 -10.63
C TYR A 181 -0.35 15.29 -9.29
N GLY A 182 -1.62 15.55 -8.96
CA GLY A 182 -2.00 16.12 -7.66
C GLY A 182 -2.03 15.12 -6.51
N GLU A 183 -1.80 13.82 -6.79
CA GLU A 183 -1.85 12.73 -5.81
C GLU A 183 -3.14 12.65 -4.98
N PHE A 184 -4.25 13.22 -5.48
CA PHE A 184 -5.50 13.24 -4.75
C PHE A 184 -6.12 11.84 -4.71
N ALA A 185 -6.56 11.44 -3.51
CA ALA A 185 -7.28 10.19 -3.32
C ALA A 185 -8.63 10.24 -4.06
N ILE A 186 -8.99 9.13 -4.70
CA ILE A 186 -10.27 8.96 -5.39
C ILE A 186 -10.92 7.67 -4.89
N ASP A 187 -12.18 7.78 -4.44
CA ASP A 187 -12.98 6.64 -4.02
C ASP A 187 -13.71 6.00 -5.21
N GLU A 188 -14.39 4.87 -4.95
CA GLU A 188 -15.13 4.12 -5.97
C GLU A 188 -16.24 4.94 -6.63
N PHE A 189 -16.94 5.77 -5.87
CA PHE A 189 -18.08 6.55 -6.37
C PHE A 189 -17.61 7.69 -7.29
N ALA A 190 -16.56 8.41 -6.88
CA ALA A 190 -15.90 9.41 -7.70
C ALA A 190 -15.26 8.77 -8.93
N PHE A 191 -14.65 7.59 -8.79
CA PHE A 191 -14.10 6.83 -9.92
C PHE A 191 -15.19 6.44 -10.93
N ALA A 192 -16.37 5.98 -10.48
CA ALA A 192 -17.47 5.62 -11.38
C ALA A 192 -17.93 6.83 -12.22
N LYS A 193 -18.04 8.02 -11.61
CA LYS A 193 -18.35 9.27 -12.34
C LYS A 193 -17.24 9.66 -13.32
N ALA A 194 -15.99 9.54 -12.89
CA ALA A 194 -14.82 9.77 -13.73
C ALA A 194 -14.84 8.86 -14.97
N LYS A 195 -15.07 7.56 -14.79
CA LYS A 195 -15.14 6.57 -15.87
C LYS A 195 -16.17 6.95 -16.94
N GLN A 196 -17.33 7.47 -16.54
CA GLN A 196 -18.34 7.97 -17.48
C GLN A 196 -17.83 9.13 -18.34
N GLN A 197 -16.99 10.03 -17.80
CA GLN A 197 -16.41 11.13 -18.58
C GLN A 197 -15.42 10.62 -19.63
N PHE A 198 -14.64 9.59 -19.32
CA PHE A 198 -13.76 8.91 -20.28
C PHE A 198 -14.54 8.18 -21.37
N GLU A 199 -15.61 7.48 -21.01
CA GLU A 199 -16.49 6.81 -21.97
C GLU A 199 -17.15 7.82 -22.93
N LEU A 200 -17.61 8.96 -22.40
CA LEU A 200 -18.17 10.03 -23.21
C LEU A 200 -17.14 10.64 -24.17
N LEU A 201 -15.89 10.87 -23.72
CA LEU A 201 -14.80 11.32 -24.60
C LEU A 201 -14.60 10.32 -25.75
N ASN A 202 -14.46 9.05 -25.42
CA ASN A 202 -14.18 7.99 -26.39
C ASN A 202 -15.32 7.82 -27.41
N LYS A 203 -16.57 8.03 -26.99
CA LYS A 203 -17.72 8.01 -27.90
C LYS A 203 -17.72 9.19 -28.87
N LYS A 204 -17.28 10.38 -28.44
CA LYS A 204 -17.16 11.57 -29.30
C LYS A 204 -15.95 11.51 -30.25
N ALA A 205 -14.96 10.70 -29.92
CA ALA A 205 -13.76 10.53 -30.74
C ALA A 205 -13.98 9.59 -31.93
N ALA A 206 -14.90 8.62 -31.79
CA ALA A 206 -15.33 7.69 -32.84
C ALA A 206 -16.14 8.43 -33.92
#